data_AF-A0AAI8D6J2-F1
#
_entry.id   AF-A0AAI8D6J2-F1
#
_cell.length_a   1.000
_cell.length_b   1.000
_cell.length_c   1.000
_cell.angle_alpha   90.00
_cell.angle_beta   90.00
_cell.angle_gamma   90.00
#
_symmetry.space_group_name_H-M   'P 1'
#
loop_
_entity.id
_entity.type
_entity.pdbx_description
1 polymer ?
#
loop_
_entity_poly.entity_id
_entity_poly.type
_entity_poly.pdbx_seq_one_letter_code
_entity_poly.pdbx_strand_id
1 'polypeptide(L)'
;MWTRHHKKKKYGRLILPAITVAFLSYFGYHSIHGDYGLRAGQEFERIRQERASELEALVAQRTVLEKDVSLLSDGSLDEDIIDEKARYQLNMSRPDEIVIFNTYF
;
A
#
# COMPACT_ATOMS: atom_id res chain seq x y z
N MET A 1 -30.98 9.78 -75.39
CA MET A 1 -30.45 10.24 -74.08
C MET A 1 -30.41 9.05 -73.13
N TRP A 2 -29.22 8.64 -72.69
CA TRP A 2 -29.04 7.51 -71.77
C TRP A 2 -28.96 8.05 -70.33
N THR A 3 -29.95 7.77 -69.48
CA THR A 3 -29.89 8.11 -68.04
C THR A 3 -29.46 6.89 -67.24
N ARG A 4 -28.19 6.83 -66.83
CA ARG A 4 -27.68 5.79 -65.91
C ARG A 4 -28.17 6.07 -64.49
N HIS A 5 -29.21 5.38 -64.05
CA HIS A 5 -29.60 5.37 -62.64
C HIS A 5 -28.67 4.44 -61.84
N HIS A 6 -27.82 5.01 -60.98
CA HIS A 6 -27.07 4.23 -59.99
C HIS A 6 -27.99 3.81 -58.85
N LYS A 7 -28.15 2.49 -58.65
CA LYS A 7 -28.86 1.93 -57.48
C LYS A 7 -28.09 2.31 -56.22
N LYS A 8 -28.71 3.09 -55.33
CA LYS A 8 -28.12 3.46 -54.03
C LYS A 8 -27.98 2.20 -53.15
N LYS A 9 -26.77 1.66 -53.05
CA LYS A 9 -26.44 0.52 -52.18
C LYS A 9 -26.55 0.98 -50.72
N LYS A 10 -27.51 0.42 -49.96
CA LYS A 10 -27.75 0.78 -48.55
C LYS A 10 -26.77 0.13 -47.56
N TYR A 11 -26.01 -0.88 -47.99
CA TYR A 11 -25.10 -1.66 -47.14
C TYR A 11 -23.97 -0.84 -46.50
N GLY A 12 -23.49 0.22 -47.17
CA GLY A 12 -22.47 1.11 -46.61
C GLY A 12 -22.91 1.82 -45.32
N ARG A 13 -24.22 1.98 -45.09
CA ARG A 13 -24.76 2.62 -43.88
C ARG A 13 -24.65 1.75 -42.63
N LEU A 14 -24.49 0.44 -42.78
CA LEU A 14 -24.38 -0.49 -41.66
C LEU A 14 -22.93 -0.75 -41.23
N ILE A 15 -21.95 -0.37 -42.05
CA ILE A 15 -20.52 -0.58 -41.76
C ILE A 15 -20.10 0.23 -40.55
N LEU A 16 -20.43 1.53 -40.52
CA LEU A 16 -20.08 2.40 -39.40
C LEU A 16 -20.66 1.90 -38.06
N PRO A 17 -21.97 1.64 -37.92
CA PRO A 17 -22.52 1.14 -36.66
C PRO A 17 -21.97 -0.25 -36.28
N ALA A 18 -21.69 -1.13 -37.23
CA ALA A 18 -21.08 -2.43 -36.94
C ALA A 18 -19.67 -2.27 -36.34
N ILE A 19 -18.85 -1.40 -36.91
CA ILE A 19 -17.53 -1.06 -36.38
C ILE A 19 -17.66 -0.44 -34.98
N THR A 20 -18.58 0.51 -34.79
CA THR A 20 -18.81 1.14 -33.49
C THR A 20 -19.18 0.11 -32.41
N VAL A 21 -20.08 -0.83 -32.70
CA VAL A 21 -20.46 -1.89 -31.76
C VAL A 21 -19.25 -2.79 -31.42
N ALA A 22 -18.43 -3.14 -32.40
CA ALA A 22 -17.22 -3.93 -32.15
C ALA A 22 -16.24 -3.20 -31.21
N PHE A 23 -15.98 -1.91 -31.46
CA PHE A 23 -15.12 -1.11 -30.59
C PHE A 23 -15.70 -0.92 -29.19
N LEU A 24 -16.99 -0.61 -29.06
CA LEU A 24 -17.65 -0.47 -27.75
C LEU A 24 -17.62 -1.78 -26.96
N SER A 25 -17.79 -2.92 -27.63
CA SER A 25 -17.72 -4.22 -26.96
C SER A 25 -16.29 -4.51 -26.46
N TYR A 26 -15.28 -4.22 -27.28
CA TYR A 26 -13.87 -4.36 -26.92
C TYR A 26 -13.51 -3.49 -25.72
N PHE A 27 -13.82 -2.18 -25.79
CA PHE A 27 -13.53 -1.25 -24.71
C PHE A 27 -14.35 -1.52 -23.45
N GLY A 28 -15.62 -1.92 -23.60
CA GLY A 28 -16.47 -2.33 -22.48
C GLY A 28 -15.91 -3.55 -21.74
N TYR A 29 -15.45 -4.56 -22.48
CA TYR A 29 -14.79 -5.72 -21.87
C TYR A 29 -13.48 -5.34 -21.16
N HIS A 30 -12.62 -4.55 -21.81
CA HIS A 30 -11.35 -4.12 -21.24
C HIS A 30 -11.50 -3.16 -20.06
N SER A 31 -12.57 -2.38 -19.99
CA SER A 31 -12.86 -1.51 -18.84
C SER A 31 -13.09 -2.32 -17.55
N ILE A 32 -13.51 -3.58 -17.66
CA ILE A 32 -13.73 -4.47 -16.51
C ILE A 32 -12.53 -5.38 -16.27
N HIS A 33 -11.97 -5.98 -17.33
CA HIS A 33 -10.93 -7.02 -17.25
C HIS A 33 -9.51 -6.55 -17.54
N GLY A 34 -9.33 -5.31 -18.00
CA GLY A 34 -8.00 -4.77 -18.29
C GLY A 34 -7.20 -4.46 -17.04
N ASP A 35 -5.89 -4.30 -17.23
CA ASP A 35 -4.92 -4.01 -16.16
C ASP A 35 -5.17 -2.66 -15.45
N TYR A 36 -5.94 -1.77 -16.08
CA TYR A 36 -6.41 -0.50 -15.52
C TYR A 36 -7.93 -0.44 -15.39
N GLY A 37 -8.60 -1.60 -15.45
CA GLY A 37 -10.04 -1.72 -15.30
C GLY A 37 -10.48 -1.63 -13.84
N LEU A 38 -11.80 -1.70 -13.65
CA LEU A 38 -12.43 -1.58 -12.32
C LEU A 38 -11.87 -2.59 -11.30
N ARG A 39 -11.59 -3.83 -11.73
CA ARG A 39 -11.03 -4.87 -10.87
C ARG A 39 -9.61 -4.56 -10.42
N ALA A 40 -8.77 -4.08 -11.33
CA ALA A 40 -7.40 -3.68 -11.00
C ALA A 40 -7.41 -2.51 -10.01
N GLY A 41 -8.32 -1.54 -10.18
CA GLY A 41 -8.50 -0.44 -9.23
C GLY A 41 -8.82 -0.91 -7.82
N GLN A 42 -9.67 -1.93 -7.67
CA GLN A 42 -9.98 -2.52 -6.35
C GLN A 42 -8.76 -3.20 -5.72
N GLU A 43 -7.99 -3.95 -6.50
CA GLU A 43 -6.79 -4.61 -6.00
C GLU A 43 -5.70 -3.60 -5.60
N PHE A 44 -5.50 -2.54 -6.40
CA PHE A 44 -4.57 -1.46 -6.03
C PHE A 44 -5.00 -0.76 -4.74
N GLU A 45 -6.29 -0.53 -4.54
CA GLU A 45 -6.80 0.05 -3.31
C GLU A 45 -6.57 -0.86 -2.10
N ARG A 46 -6.78 -2.17 -2.26
CA ARG A 46 -6.47 -3.16 -1.23
C ARG A 46 -4.99 -3.15 -0.86
N ILE A 47 -4.11 -3.19 -1.85
CA ILE A 47 -2.65 -3.15 -1.64
C ILE A 47 -2.26 -1.83 -0.96
N ARG A 48 -2.86 -0.70 -1.37
CA ARG A 48 -2.60 0.60 -0.75
C ARG A 48 -2.94 0.58 0.74
N GLN A 49 -4.08 0.02 1.12
CA GLN A 49 -4.51 -0.08 2.52
C GLN A 49 -3.60 -1.01 3.32
N GLU A 50 -3.24 -2.17 2.76
CA GLU A 50 -2.32 -3.11 3.38
C GLU A 50 -0.96 -2.45 3.67
N ARG A 51 -0.37 -1.79 2.66
CA ARG A 51 0.90 -1.07 2.79
C ARG A 51 0.81 0.12 3.75
N ALA A 52 -0.32 0.81 3.81
CA ALA A 52 -0.51 1.90 4.76
C ALA A 52 -0.49 1.40 6.21
N SER A 53 -1.15 0.27 6.48
CA SER A 53 -1.13 -0.35 7.81
C SER A 53 0.26 -0.86 8.22
N GLU A 54 0.99 -1.46 7.29
CA GLU A 54 2.37 -1.90 7.50
C GLU A 54 3.28 -0.70 7.81
N LEU A 55 3.12 0.40 7.06
CA LEU A 55 3.86 1.64 7.29
C LEU A 55 3.58 2.21 8.69
N GLU A 56 2.31 2.26 9.11
CA GLU A 56 1.94 2.77 10.43
C GLU A 56 2.61 1.95 11.55
N ALA A 57 2.58 0.62 11.44
CA ALA A 57 3.23 -0.26 12.41
C ALA A 57 4.77 -0.07 12.45
N LEU A 58 5.41 0.07 11.29
CA LEU A 58 6.85 0.31 11.20
C LEU A 58 7.23 1.69 11.75
N VAL A 59 6.43 2.72 11.48
CA VAL A 59 6.66 4.07 12.03
C VAL A 59 6.53 4.04 13.54
N ALA A 60 5.51 3.37 14.09
CA ALA A 60 5.36 3.23 15.54
C ALA A 60 6.61 2.58 16.17
N GLN A 61 7.08 1.46 15.62
CA GLN A 61 8.31 0.81 16.07
C GLN A 61 9.53 1.74 15.98
N ARG A 62 9.71 2.40 14.84
CA ARG A 62 10.81 3.36 14.64
C ARG A 62 10.79 4.45 15.71
N THR A 63 9.63 5.04 16.02
CA THR A 63 9.54 6.13 17.00
C THR A 63 9.93 5.69 18.41
N VAL A 64 9.62 4.45 18.79
CA VAL A 64 10.05 3.88 20.07
C VAL A 64 11.57 3.72 20.09
N LEU A 65 12.14 3.12 19.04
CA LEU A 65 13.60 2.96 18.94
C LEU A 65 14.33 4.31 18.92
N GLU A 66 13.80 5.31 18.22
CA GLU A 66 14.40 6.65 18.18
C GLU A 66 14.41 7.32 19.55
N LYS A 67 13.34 7.13 20.33
CA LYS A 67 13.30 7.60 21.72
C LYS A 67 14.38 6.90 22.55
N ASP A 68 14.48 5.58 22.50
CA ASP A 68 15.48 4.82 23.24
C ASP A 68 16.91 5.22 22.86
N VAL A 69 17.19 5.39 21.57
CA VAL A 69 18.49 5.86 21.08
C VAL A 69 18.77 7.27 21.56
N SER A 70 17.77 8.16 21.57
CA SER A 70 17.95 9.53 22.06
C SER A 70 18.30 9.61 23.55
N LEU A 71 17.85 8.64 24.36
CA LEU A 71 18.20 8.55 25.78
C LEU A 71 19.60 7.97 26.01
N LEU A 72 20.17 7.32 24.99
CA LEU A 72 21.48 6.67 25.02
C LEU A 72 22.56 7.42 24.23
N SER A 73 22.23 8.55 23.60
CA SER A 73 23.17 9.33 22.79
C SER A 73 24.01 10.31 23.61
N ASP A 74 25.21 10.62 23.11
CA ASP A 74 26.14 11.57 23.75
C ASP A 74 25.48 12.94 23.96
N GLY A 75 25.51 13.43 25.21
CA GLY A 75 24.89 14.70 25.63
C GLY A 75 23.48 14.57 26.20
N SER A 76 22.81 13.43 26.03
CA SER A 76 21.49 13.11 26.59
C SER A 76 21.46 11.76 27.31
N LEU A 77 22.64 11.20 27.59
CA LEU A 77 22.84 9.90 28.23
C LEU A 77 22.22 9.87 29.62
N ASP A 78 21.13 9.12 29.76
CA ASP A 78 20.40 8.97 31.02
C ASP A 78 21.00 7.81 31.85
N GLU A 79 21.45 8.13 33.07
CA GLU A 79 22.09 7.16 33.99
C GLU A 79 21.11 6.05 34.39
N ASP A 80 19.83 6.38 34.58
CA ASP A 80 18.80 5.41 34.97
C ASP A 80 18.55 4.39 33.87
N ILE A 81 18.62 4.81 32.59
CA ILE A 81 18.44 3.91 31.43
C ILE A 81 19.62 2.94 31.31
N ILE A 82 20.85 3.38 31.55
CA ILE A 82 22.02 2.49 31.55
C ILE A 82 21.88 1.43 32.63
N ASP A 83 21.51 1.84 33.84
CA ASP A 83 21.37 0.96 34.98
C ASP A 83 20.23 -0.06 34.76
N GLU A 84 19.08 0.37 34.22
CA GLU A 84 18.00 -0.54 33.80
C GLU A 84 18.49 -1.57 32.78
N LYS A 85 19.19 -1.14 31.71
CA LYS A 85 19.69 -2.06 30.67
C LYS A 85 20.76 -3.00 31.21
N ALA A 86 21.64 -2.56 32.10
CA ALA A 86 22.64 -3.40 32.75
C ALA A 86 21.97 -4.49 33.60
N ARG A 87 20.95 -4.12 34.39
CA ARG A 87 20.16 -5.09 35.17
C ARG A 87 19.41 -6.08 34.27
N TYR A 88 18.77 -5.58 33.21
CA TYR A 88 17.97 -6.40 32.30
C TYR A 88 18.81 -7.34 31.42
N GLN A 89 19.88 -6.86 30.80
CA GLN A 89 20.66 -7.64 29.83
C GLN A 89 21.80 -8.43 30.47
N LEU A 90 22.42 -7.91 31.53
CA LEU A 90 23.61 -8.50 32.14
C LEU A 90 23.31 -9.20 33.46
N ASN A 91 22.04 -9.23 33.90
CA ASN A 91 21.63 -9.71 35.22
C ASN A 91 22.45 -9.08 36.37
N MET A 92 22.88 -7.82 36.18
CA MET A 92 23.49 -7.04 37.25
C MET A 92 22.44 -6.82 38.35
N SER A 93 22.78 -7.10 39.60
CA SER A 93 21.98 -6.74 40.77
C SER A 93 22.88 -6.71 41.99
N ARG A 94 22.51 -5.93 43.00
CA ARG A 94 23.23 -5.94 44.28
C ARG A 94 22.83 -7.17 45.12
N PRO A 95 23.70 -7.65 46.03
CA PRO A 95 23.42 -8.84 46.84
C PRO A 95 22.15 -8.75 47.69
N ASP A 96 21.69 -7.54 47.99
CA ASP A 96 20.54 -7.20 48.83
C ASP A 96 19.35 -6.61 48.05
N GLU A 97 19.37 -6.70 46.72
CA GLU A 97 18.38 -6.09 45.83
C GLU A 97 17.45 -7.14 45.16
N ILE A 98 16.17 -6.80 45.02
CA ILE A 98 15.19 -7.58 44.26
C ILE A 98 14.77 -6.75 43.04
N VAL A 99 15.12 -7.21 41.84
CA VAL A 99 14.75 -6.56 40.57
C VAL A 99 13.46 -7.19 40.03
N ILE A 100 12.46 -6.35 39.74
CA ILE A 100 11.17 -6.77 39.17
C ILE A 100 11.02 -6.10 37.81
N PHE A 101 11.03 -6.89 36.74
CA PHE A 101 10.74 -6.39 35.39
C PHE A 101 9.24 -6.42 35.14
N ASN A 102 8.67 -5.29 34.72
CA ASN A 102 7.27 -5.22 34.35
C ASN A 102 7.16 -5.35 32.82
N THR A 103 6.61 -6.46 32.33
CA THR A 103 6.43 -6.70 30.90
C THR A 103 5.21 -5.92 30.41
N TYR A 104 5.42 -4.66 30.03
CA TYR A 104 4.45 -3.88 29.24
C TYR A 104 4.93 -3.83 27.79
N PHE A 105 4.95 -4.99 27.13
CA PHE A 105 5.12 -5.08 25.67
C PHE A 105 3.88 -5.75 25.09
#